data_AF-A0A2V8TVI9-F1
#
_entry.id   AF-A0A2V8TVI9-F1
#
_cell.length_a   1.000
_cell.length_b   1.000
_cell.length_c   1.000
_cell.angle_alpha   90.00
_cell.angle_beta   90.00
_cell.angle_gamma   90.00
#
_symmetry.space_group_name_H-M   'P 1'
#
loop_
_entity.id
_entity.type
_entity.pdbx_description
1 polymer ?
#
loop_
_entity_poly.entity_id
_entity_poly.type
_entity_poly.pdbx_seq_one_letter_code
_entity_poly.pdbx_strand_id
1 'polypeptide(L)'
;MDARFEDLRRAVEDEVVRVRRDLLEELSHALSRMLSAPAAPDWKTAVAESNAVFVNDPLALDFLAKLAALTAPPQFDREPQGIDLRAQRFARVKVAEIQLYHAPAVKAGRAARDLYAMLQPQIDAARSAFQEMFLTQGCKITDYFHGELVRTLANEDSTLLGPTYPGPMA
;
A
#
# COMPACT_ATOMS: atom_id res chain seq x y z
N MET A 1 -56.45 27.22 -17.85
CA MET A 1 -55.05 26.73 -17.74
C MET A 1 -54.43 26.94 -19.11
N ASP A 2 -53.61 27.98 -19.25
CA ASP A 2 -53.16 28.51 -20.54
C ASP A 2 -52.06 27.64 -21.17
N ALA A 3 -52.14 27.42 -22.49
CA ALA A 3 -51.19 26.62 -23.27
C ALA A 3 -49.70 26.99 -23.03
N ARG A 4 -49.43 28.26 -22.71
CA ARG A 4 -48.09 28.77 -22.38
C ARG A 4 -47.48 28.12 -21.12
N PHE A 5 -48.30 27.78 -20.12
CA PHE A 5 -47.81 27.08 -18.93
C PHE A 5 -47.44 25.64 -19.25
N GLU A 6 -48.20 24.99 -20.12
CA GLU A 6 -47.94 23.61 -20.54
C GLU A 6 -46.66 23.52 -21.39
N ASP A 7 -46.44 24.49 -22.29
CA ASP A 7 -45.23 24.57 -23.09
C ASP A 7 -43.98 24.85 -22.23
N LEU A 8 -44.09 25.74 -21.22
CA LEU A 8 -43.01 25.99 -20.27
C LEU A 8 -42.68 24.74 -19.44
N ARG A 9 -43.70 24.00 -19.01
CA ARG A 9 -43.51 22.76 -18.25
C ARG A 9 -42.75 21.71 -19.07
N ARG A 10 -43.15 21.50 -20.33
CA ARG A 10 -42.42 20.58 -21.22
C ARG A 10 -40.98 21.02 -21.45
N ALA A 11 -40.74 22.31 -21.66
CA ALA A 11 -39.38 22.83 -21.83
C ALA A 11 -38.49 22.58 -20.60
N VAL A 12 -39.04 22.75 -19.39
CA VAL A 12 -38.31 22.45 -18.15
C VAL A 12 -38.06 20.95 -18.00
N GLU A 13 -39.06 20.10 -18.28
CA GLU A 13 -38.91 18.64 -18.22
C GLU A 13 -37.84 18.14 -19.20
N ASP A 14 -37.85 18.64 -20.43
CA ASP A 14 -36.83 18.31 -21.45
C ASP A 14 -35.43 18.76 -21.01
N GLU A 15 -35.31 19.94 -20.40
CA GLU A 15 -34.03 20.44 -19.93
C GLU A 15 -33.51 19.64 -18.72
N VAL A 16 -34.38 19.25 -17.78
CA VAL A 16 -34.01 18.36 -16.68
C VAL A 16 -33.53 17.01 -17.21
N VAL A 17 -34.18 16.47 -18.23
CA VAL A 17 -33.77 15.20 -18.86
C VAL A 17 -32.41 15.34 -19.54
N ARG A 18 -32.16 16.46 -20.24
CA ARG A 18 -30.88 16.76 -20.88
C ARG A 18 -29.76 16.87 -19.84
N VAL A 19 -29.91 17.73 -18.84
CA VAL A 19 -28.90 17.93 -17.78
C VAL A 19 -28.56 16.62 -17.06
N ARG A 20 -29.57 15.79 -16.77
CA ARG A 20 -29.33 14.49 -16.15
C ARG A 20 -28.54 13.55 -17.06
N ARG A 21 -28.82 13.54 -18.36
CA ARG A 21 -28.08 12.72 -19.33
C ARG A 21 -26.63 13.16 -19.38
N ASP A 22 -26.38 14.46 -19.53
CA ASP A 22 -25.04 15.02 -19.65
C ASP A 22 -24.22 14.70 -18.39
N LEU A 23 -24.83 14.85 -17.20
CA LEU A 23 -24.21 14.45 -15.93
C LEU A 23 -23.83 12.96 -15.91
N LEU A 24 -24.72 12.06 -16.34
CA LEU A 24 -24.45 10.62 -16.37
C LEU A 24 -23.34 10.27 -17.37
N GLU A 25 -23.30 10.95 -18.51
CA GLU A 25 -22.24 10.78 -19.51
C GLU A 25 -20.90 11.22 -18.94
N GLU A 26 -20.81 12.40 -18.32
CA GLU A 26 -19.56 12.89 -17.72
C GLU A 26 -19.07 12.00 -16.56
N LEU A 27 -19.98 11.49 -15.73
CA LEU A 27 -19.63 10.53 -14.67
C LEU A 27 -19.11 9.20 -15.25
N SER A 28 -19.69 8.72 -16.35
CA SER A 28 -19.23 7.53 -17.05
C SER A 28 -17.81 7.71 -17.62
N HIS A 29 -17.52 8.89 -18.19
CA HIS A 29 -16.19 9.23 -18.69
C HIS A 29 -15.17 9.34 -17.56
N ALA A 30 -15.52 9.97 -16.44
CA ALA A 30 -14.68 10.04 -15.26
C ALA A 30 -14.32 8.63 -14.74
N LEU A 31 -15.32 7.75 -14.61
CA LEU A 31 -15.11 6.37 -14.19
C LEU A 31 -14.20 5.60 -15.16
N SER A 32 -14.41 5.78 -16.47
CA SER A 32 -13.60 5.14 -17.51
C SER A 32 -12.13 5.57 -17.46
N ARG A 33 -11.86 6.87 -17.20
CA ARG A 33 -10.50 7.39 -17.00
C ARG A 33 -9.83 6.80 -15.76
N MET A 34 -10.53 6.74 -14.64
CA MET A 34 -10.01 6.16 -13.39
C MET A 34 -9.68 4.67 -13.56
N LEU A 35 -10.56 3.89 -14.20
CA LEU A 35 -10.34 2.46 -14.44
C LEU A 35 -9.22 2.18 -15.46
N SER A 36 -8.97 3.10 -16.38
CA SER A 36 -7.93 2.96 -17.41
C SER A 36 -6.55 3.43 -16.95
N ALA A 37 -6.41 3.91 -15.71
CA ALA A 37 -5.15 4.39 -15.14
C ALA A 37 -4.51 3.30 -14.25
N PRO A 38 -3.57 2.49 -14.78
CA PRO A 38 -3.05 1.31 -14.08
C PRO A 38 -2.09 1.65 -12.93
N ALA A 39 -1.57 2.89 -12.88
CA ALA A 39 -0.62 3.34 -11.87
C ALA A 39 -1.22 4.45 -10.99
N ALA A 40 -0.83 4.48 -9.71
CA ALA A 40 -1.27 5.49 -8.74
C ALA A 40 -1.07 6.97 -9.17
N PRO A 41 0.05 7.40 -9.79
CA PRO A 41 0.19 8.78 -10.25
C PRO A 41 -0.78 9.13 -11.40
N ASP A 42 -1.02 8.20 -12.31
CA ASP A 42 -1.92 8.40 -13.44
C ASP A 42 -3.39 8.46 -12.96
N TRP A 43 -3.75 7.60 -12.01
CA TRP A 43 -5.07 7.61 -11.37
C TRP A 43 -5.33 8.91 -10.62
N LYS A 44 -4.34 9.42 -9.86
CA LYS A 44 -4.45 10.72 -9.17
C LYS A 44 -4.71 11.86 -10.15
N THR A 45 -4.04 11.81 -11.30
CA THR A 45 -4.25 12.79 -12.38
C THR A 45 -5.66 12.67 -12.95
N ALA A 46 -6.12 11.46 -13.24
CA ALA A 46 -7.47 11.20 -13.73
C ALA A 46 -8.56 11.69 -12.76
N VAL A 47 -8.36 11.51 -11.45
CA VAL A 47 -9.28 12.02 -10.40
C VAL A 47 -9.27 13.55 -10.37
N ALA A 48 -8.09 14.18 -10.42
CA ALA A 48 -7.98 15.64 -10.41
C ALA A 48 -8.65 16.28 -11.63
N GLU A 49 -8.42 15.72 -12.83
CA GLU A 49 -9.06 16.16 -14.06
C GLU A 49 -10.58 15.94 -14.03
N SER A 50 -11.05 14.86 -13.42
CA SER A 50 -12.50 14.61 -13.26
C SER A 50 -13.13 15.62 -12.30
N ASN A 51 -12.47 15.92 -11.18
CA ASN A 51 -12.97 16.93 -10.24
C ASN A 51 -13.07 18.32 -10.86
N ALA A 52 -12.17 18.68 -11.78
CA ALA A 52 -12.20 19.97 -12.47
C ALA A 52 -13.48 20.18 -13.31
N VAL A 53 -14.06 19.10 -13.86
CA VAL A 53 -15.32 19.14 -14.64
C VAL A 53 -16.51 19.49 -13.75
N PHE A 54 -16.51 19.01 -12.50
CA PHE A 54 -17.64 19.15 -11.57
C PHE A 54 -17.41 20.20 -10.48
N VAL A 55 -16.47 21.13 -10.67
CA VAL A 55 -16.08 22.13 -9.65
C VAL A 55 -17.27 22.94 -9.10
N ASN A 56 -18.34 23.10 -9.88
CA ASN A 56 -19.54 23.85 -9.51
C ASN A 56 -20.71 22.96 -9.02
N ASP A 57 -20.52 21.65 -8.91
CA ASP A 57 -21.53 20.69 -8.46
C ASP A 57 -21.03 19.88 -7.25
N PRO A 58 -21.37 20.33 -6.02
CA PRO A 58 -20.94 19.65 -4.79
C PRO A 58 -21.42 18.21 -4.67
N LEU A 59 -22.58 17.86 -5.23
CA LEU A 59 -23.13 16.51 -5.17
C LEU A 59 -22.39 15.58 -6.14
N ALA A 60 -22.09 16.06 -7.34
CA ALA A 60 -21.28 15.31 -8.29
C ALA A 60 -19.84 15.09 -7.77
N LEU A 61 -19.26 16.07 -7.07
CA LEU A 61 -17.95 15.93 -6.42
C LEU A 61 -17.94 14.87 -5.31
N ASP A 62 -18.95 14.85 -4.43
CA ASP A 62 -19.07 13.81 -3.39
C ASP A 62 -19.21 12.42 -4.03
N PHE A 63 -20.02 12.30 -5.09
CA PHE A 63 -20.20 11.05 -5.80
C PHE A 63 -18.90 10.59 -6.49
N LEU A 64 -18.19 11.50 -7.16
CA LEU A 64 -16.88 11.22 -7.75
C LEU A 64 -15.85 10.79 -6.70
N ALA A 65 -15.84 11.39 -5.51
CA ALA A 65 -14.95 10.97 -4.43
C ALA A 65 -15.21 9.51 -4.00
N LYS A 66 -16.49 9.10 -3.94
CA LYS A 66 -16.85 7.70 -3.68
C LYS A 66 -16.41 6.77 -4.82
N LEU A 67 -16.60 7.17 -6.08
CA LEU A 67 -16.11 6.40 -7.24
C LEU A 67 -14.60 6.28 -7.26
N ALA A 68 -13.88 7.36 -6.94
CA ALA A 68 -12.44 7.37 -6.81
C ALA A 68 -11.99 6.37 -5.73
N ALA A 69 -12.62 6.36 -4.55
CA ALA A 69 -12.31 5.39 -3.51
C ALA A 69 -12.54 3.93 -3.95
N LEU A 70 -13.57 3.67 -4.75
CA LEU A 70 -13.88 2.32 -5.28
C LEU A 70 -12.94 1.88 -6.40
N THR A 71 -12.34 2.83 -7.13
CA THR A 71 -11.44 2.56 -8.26
C THR A 71 -9.97 2.80 -7.95
N ALA A 72 -9.67 3.22 -6.72
CA ALA A 72 -8.31 3.50 -6.30
C ALA A 72 -7.45 2.25 -6.55
N PRO A 73 -6.34 2.38 -7.30
CA PRO A 73 -5.42 1.28 -7.47
C PRO A 73 -4.92 0.85 -6.08
N PRO A 74 -4.62 -0.45 -5.88
CA PRO A 74 -4.13 -0.95 -4.60
C PRO A 74 -2.94 -0.09 -4.17
N GLN A 75 -3.15 0.68 -3.09
CA GLN A 75 -2.17 1.63 -2.59
C GLN A 75 -0.95 0.86 -2.07
N PHE A 76 0.06 0.70 -2.92
CA PHE A 76 1.41 0.28 -2.51
C PHE A 76 2.31 1.51 -2.22
N ASP A 77 1.71 2.69 -2.07
CA ASP A 77 2.36 3.99 -1.92
C ASP A 77 2.82 4.21 -0.46
N ARG A 78 4.12 4.27 -0.18
CA ARG A 78 4.94 5.51 -0.12
C ARG A 78 4.37 6.63 0.77
N GLU A 79 4.29 6.37 2.07
CA GLU A 79 4.57 7.37 3.10
C GLU A 79 5.87 6.98 3.85
N PRO A 80 6.53 7.88 4.60
CA PRO A 80 7.61 7.50 5.52
C PRO A 80 7.18 6.36 6.47
N GLN A 81 5.93 6.38 6.92
CA GLN A 81 5.30 5.29 7.68
C GLN A 81 5.14 4.00 6.85
N GLY A 82 5.02 4.12 5.53
CA GLY A 82 4.92 3.00 4.61
C GLY A 82 6.24 2.28 4.37
N ILE A 83 7.40 2.94 4.46
CA ILE A 83 8.69 2.22 4.37
C ILE A 83 8.98 1.45 5.65
N ASP A 84 8.75 2.04 6.83
CA ASP A 84 8.89 1.37 8.12
C ASP A 84 7.95 0.16 8.24
N LEU A 85 6.66 0.33 7.90
CA LEU A 85 5.69 -0.75 7.95
C LEU A 85 6.03 -1.87 6.96
N ARG A 86 6.50 -1.55 5.75
CA ARG A 86 6.95 -2.55 4.77
C ARG A 86 8.20 -3.29 5.25
N ALA A 87 9.17 -2.57 5.80
CA ALA A 87 10.38 -3.16 6.37
C ALA A 87 10.05 -4.10 7.54
N GLN A 88 9.17 -3.68 8.46
CA GLN A 88 8.70 -4.51 9.57
C GLN A 88 7.95 -5.76 9.09
N ARG A 89 7.04 -5.62 8.11
CA ARG A 89 6.33 -6.76 7.51
C ARG A 89 7.29 -7.73 6.83
N PHE A 90 8.25 -7.21 6.06
CA PHE A 90 9.27 -8.02 5.41
C PHE A 90 10.10 -8.79 6.43
N ALA A 91 10.59 -8.13 7.48
CA ALA A 91 11.36 -8.74 8.55
C ALA A 91 10.59 -9.90 9.21
N ARG A 92 9.31 -9.67 9.56
CA ARG A 92 8.45 -10.70 10.15
C ARG A 92 8.26 -11.89 9.23
N VAL A 93 8.00 -11.66 7.94
CA VAL A 93 7.84 -12.74 6.95
C VAL A 93 9.13 -13.54 6.83
N LYS A 94 10.28 -12.89 6.64
CA LYS A 94 11.56 -13.58 6.49
C LYS A 94 11.95 -14.39 7.73
N VAL A 95 11.75 -13.84 8.92
CA VAL A 95 12.04 -14.57 10.15
C VAL A 95 11.06 -15.73 10.35
N ALA A 96 9.78 -15.57 10.03
CA ALA A 96 8.80 -16.65 10.08
C ALA A 96 9.11 -17.77 9.06
N GLU A 97 9.56 -17.43 7.86
CA GLU A 97 10.04 -18.40 6.86
C GLU A 97 11.20 -19.24 7.43
N ILE A 98 12.20 -18.59 8.04
CA ILE A 98 13.32 -19.29 8.69
C ILE A 98 12.81 -20.21 9.80
N GLN A 99 11.92 -19.70 10.66
CA GLN A 99 11.36 -20.47 11.77
C GLN A 99 10.60 -21.71 11.29
N LEU A 100 9.81 -21.58 10.22
CA LEU A 100 8.97 -22.64 9.69
C LEU A 100 9.78 -23.70 8.94
N TYR A 101 10.65 -23.27 8.01
CA TYR A 101 11.36 -24.18 7.11
C TYR A 101 12.65 -24.74 7.69
N HIS A 102 13.24 -24.07 8.70
CA HIS A 102 14.49 -24.48 9.33
C HIS A 102 14.34 -24.74 10.83
N ALA A 103 13.16 -25.18 11.28
CA ALA A 103 12.86 -25.45 12.69
C ALA A 103 13.91 -26.34 13.41
N PRO A 104 14.45 -27.42 12.81
CA PRO A 104 15.51 -28.21 13.46
C PRO A 104 16.79 -27.41 13.72
N ALA A 105 17.21 -26.57 12.75
CA ALA A 105 18.40 -25.74 12.87
C ALA A 105 18.19 -24.60 13.88
N VAL A 106 17.00 -24.01 13.94
CA VAL A 106 16.62 -23.04 15.00
C VAL A 106 16.74 -23.68 16.38
N LYS A 107 16.23 -24.91 16.55
CA LYS A 107 16.33 -25.63 17.83
C LYS A 107 17.78 -25.94 18.20
N ALA A 108 18.58 -26.41 17.24
CA ALA A 108 20.00 -26.70 17.44
C ALA A 108 20.80 -25.43 17.79
N GLY A 109 20.56 -24.33 17.07
CA GLY A 109 21.20 -23.04 17.32
C GLY A 109 20.88 -22.47 18.69
N ARG A 110 19.62 -22.56 19.14
CA ARG A 110 19.24 -22.18 20.52
C ARG A 110 19.96 -23.04 21.57
N ALA A 111 20.03 -24.35 21.36
CA ALA A 111 20.72 -25.25 22.28
C ALA A 111 22.23 -24.97 22.34
N ALA A 112 22.84 -24.62 21.21
CA ALA A 112 24.24 -24.23 21.11
C ALA A 112 24.52 -22.78 21.55
N ARG A 113 23.47 -21.96 21.74
CA ARG A 113 23.55 -20.50 21.91
C ARG A 113 24.30 -19.81 20.76
N ASP A 114 24.12 -20.36 19.56
CA ASP A 114 24.72 -19.88 18.32
C ASP A 114 23.76 -20.10 17.15
N LEU A 115 22.69 -19.29 17.13
CA LEU A 115 21.69 -19.30 16.07
C LEU A 115 22.30 -18.91 14.73
N TYR A 116 23.24 -17.95 14.72
CA TYR A 116 23.85 -17.48 13.49
C TYR A 116 24.68 -18.57 12.83
N ALA A 117 25.54 -19.28 13.54
CA ALA A 117 26.32 -20.38 12.95
C ALA A 117 25.44 -21.47 12.32
N MET A 118 24.28 -21.78 12.92
CA MET A 118 23.37 -22.83 12.43
C MET A 118 22.47 -22.38 11.27
N LEU A 119 22.24 -21.07 11.11
CA LEU A 119 21.31 -20.50 10.14
C LEU A 119 21.96 -19.45 9.23
N GLN A 120 23.29 -19.45 9.16
CA GLN A 120 24.06 -18.40 8.49
C GLN A 120 23.58 -18.16 7.05
N PRO A 121 23.41 -19.18 6.18
CA PRO A 121 22.97 -18.95 4.81
C PRO A 121 21.61 -18.24 4.72
N GLN A 122 20.68 -18.59 5.62
CA GLN A 122 19.33 -18.04 5.62
C GLN A 122 19.30 -16.62 6.19
N ILE A 123 20.05 -16.39 7.28
CA ILE A 123 20.14 -15.07 7.92
C ILE A 123 20.84 -14.10 6.98
N ASP A 124 21.95 -14.49 6.35
CA ASP A 124 22.71 -13.63 5.45
C ASP A 124 21.90 -13.28 4.19
N ALA A 125 21.21 -14.25 3.59
CA ALA A 125 20.33 -14.00 2.46
C ALA A 125 19.20 -13.02 2.80
N ALA A 126 18.57 -13.18 3.98
CA ALA A 126 17.51 -12.28 4.42
C ALA A 126 18.02 -10.88 4.78
N ARG A 127 19.22 -10.77 5.36
CA ARG A 127 19.91 -9.49 5.62
C ARG A 127 20.20 -8.76 4.31
N SER A 128 20.80 -9.43 3.32
CA SER A 128 21.10 -8.83 2.01
C SER A 128 19.84 -8.29 1.35
N ALA A 129 18.77 -9.09 1.32
CA ALA A 129 17.51 -8.67 0.74
C ALA A 129 16.87 -7.48 1.49
N PHE A 130 16.94 -7.46 2.83
CA PHE A 130 16.45 -6.32 3.62
C PHE A 130 17.27 -5.05 3.33
N GLN A 131 18.60 -5.18 3.29
CA GLN A 131 19.51 -4.07 3.03
C GLN A 131 19.25 -3.48 1.64
N GLU A 132 19.20 -4.32 0.61
CA GLU A 132 18.94 -3.94 -0.78
C GLU A 132 17.59 -3.21 -0.92
N MET A 133 16.54 -3.72 -0.28
CA MET A 133 15.20 -3.15 -0.40
C MET A 133 14.98 -1.86 0.39
N PHE A 134 15.62 -1.73 1.57
CA PHE A 134 15.20 -0.71 2.53
C PHE A 134 16.32 0.20 3.05
N LEU A 135 17.59 -0.23 3.05
CA LEU A 135 18.72 0.55 3.56
C LEU A 135 19.51 1.28 2.46
N THR A 136 19.48 0.78 1.21
CA THR A 136 20.17 1.44 0.07
C THR A 136 19.48 2.71 -0.43
N GLN A 137 18.22 2.97 -0.03
CA GLN A 137 17.39 4.05 -0.57
C GLN A 137 17.66 5.44 0.06
N GLY A 138 18.72 5.60 0.88
CA GLY A 138 19.03 6.85 1.55
C GLY A 138 18.06 7.26 2.67
N CYS A 139 17.08 6.40 2.98
CA CYS A 139 16.16 6.56 4.10
C CYS A 139 16.81 6.06 5.40
N LYS A 140 16.81 6.88 6.45
CA LYS A 140 17.18 6.43 7.80
C LYS A 140 16.00 5.64 8.39
N ILE A 141 16.02 4.32 8.24
CA ILE A 141 15.04 3.42 8.85
C ILE A 141 15.71 2.53 9.89
N THR A 142 14.92 1.97 10.79
CA THR A 142 15.41 1.01 11.79
C THR A 142 15.67 -0.35 11.16
N ASP A 143 16.70 -1.07 11.62
CA ASP A 143 16.90 -2.48 11.27
C ASP A 143 15.84 -3.38 11.97
N TYR A 144 14.64 -3.40 11.38
CA TYR A 144 13.56 -4.27 11.85
C TYR A 144 13.90 -5.75 11.69
N PHE A 145 14.84 -6.12 10.82
CA PHE A 145 15.23 -7.50 10.64
C PHE A 145 15.98 -8.03 11.87
N HIS A 146 16.97 -7.27 12.38
CA HIS A 146 17.64 -7.62 13.63
C HIS A 146 16.65 -7.76 14.79
N GLY A 147 15.76 -6.78 14.96
CA GLY A 147 14.75 -6.79 16.02
C GLY A 147 13.86 -8.04 15.96
N GLU A 148 13.36 -8.37 14.76
CA GLU A 148 12.51 -9.56 14.60
C GLU A 148 13.25 -10.89 14.76
N LEU A 149 14.53 -10.93 14.39
CA LEU A 149 15.39 -12.09 14.61
C LEU A 149 15.54 -12.38 16.11
N VAL A 150 15.83 -11.35 16.92
CA VAL A 150 15.97 -11.46 18.37
C VAL A 150 14.63 -11.85 19.00
N ARG A 151 13.56 -11.13 18.67
CA ARG A 151 12.22 -11.39 19.18
C ARG A 151 11.73 -12.81 18.90
N THR A 152 11.86 -13.27 17.65
CA THR A 152 11.21 -14.52 17.21
C THR A 152 12.14 -15.72 17.27
N LEU A 153 13.36 -15.65 16.73
CA LEU A 153 14.28 -16.78 16.75
C LEU A 153 15.06 -16.86 18.05
N ALA A 154 15.42 -15.74 18.66
CA ALA A 154 16.22 -15.71 19.89
C ALA A 154 15.38 -15.61 21.18
N ASN A 155 14.04 -15.68 21.09
CA ASN A 155 13.13 -15.56 22.25
C ASN A 155 13.41 -14.31 23.10
N GLU A 156 13.63 -13.16 22.46
CA GLU A 156 13.98 -11.88 23.09
C GLU A 156 15.39 -11.85 23.74
N ASP A 157 16.22 -12.90 23.57
CA ASP A 157 17.59 -12.98 24.10
C ASP A 157 18.64 -12.92 22.97
N SER A 158 19.20 -11.74 22.73
CA SER A 158 20.22 -11.52 21.69
C SER A 158 21.51 -12.31 21.92
N THR A 159 21.77 -12.79 23.14
CA THR A 159 22.96 -13.61 23.44
C THR A 159 22.92 -14.98 22.75
N LEU A 160 21.74 -15.43 22.29
CA LEU A 160 21.59 -16.68 21.54
C LEU A 160 21.97 -16.56 20.06
N LEU A 161 22.21 -15.35 19.54
CA LEU A 161 22.61 -15.17 18.14
C LEU A 161 24.00 -15.72 17.86
N GLY A 162 24.85 -15.84 18.87
CA GLY A 162 26.20 -16.35 18.74
C GLY A 162 27.26 -15.27 18.48
N PRO A 163 28.54 -15.58 18.70
CA PRO A 163 29.63 -14.61 18.71
C PRO A 163 30.02 -14.10 17.31
N THR A 164 29.69 -14.85 16.27
CA THR A 164 30.01 -14.49 14.87
C THR A 164 28.89 -13.68 14.20
N TYR A 165 27.77 -13.45 14.89
CA TYR A 165 26.70 -12.61 14.37
C TYR A 165 27.16 -11.16 14.22
N PRO A 166 27.03 -10.54 13.03
CA PRO A 166 27.59 -9.21 12.74
C PRO A 166 26.87 -8.04 13.44
N GLY A 167 25.79 -8.30 14.18
CA GLY A 167 25.00 -7.25 14.83
C GLY A 167 23.97 -6.59 13.91
N PRO A 168 23.28 -5.55 14.39
CA PRO A 168 22.33 -4.77 13.59
C PRO A 168 23.00 -4.13 12.37
N MET A 169 22.27 -4.00 11.26
CA MET A 169 22.69 -3.26 10.07
C MET A 169 22.55 -1.75 10.31
N ALA A 170 23.52 -0.98 9.83
CA ALA A 170 23.61 0.49 9.97
C ALA A 170 23.13 1.23 8.72
#